data_AF-A0A847BKX6-F1
#
_entry.id   AF-A0A847BKX6-F1
#
_cell.length_a   1.000
_cell.length_b   1.000
_cell.length_c   1.000
_cell.angle_alpha   90.00
_cell.angle_beta   90.00
_cell.angle_gamma   90.00
#
_symmetry.space_group_name_H-M   'P 1'
#
loop_
_entity.id
_entity.type
_entity.pdbx_description
1 polymer ?
#
loop_
_entity_poly.entity_id
_entity_poly.type
_entity_poly.pdbx_seq_one_letter_code
_entity_poly.pdbx_strand_id
1 'polypeptide(L)'
;FTPTAGTASADAIGEAIAQLEATGWMPGAVVMHPADWQTIRSERTSAGEYVTTGWDSPAGPNVWGVPVITSAAMTEGKVIVMDPAQTVMLDRMSAVFQFGYSGDGFQTNTLGCRSELRAGLAVMAPTAVLSLDVPPAAA
;
A
#
# COMPACT_ATOMS: atom_id res chain seq x y z
N PHE A 1 -5.87 -11.39 8.29
CA PHE A 1 -5.83 -12.70 7.61
C PHE A 1 -4.52 -13.36 7.98
N THR A 2 -4.52 -14.67 8.23
CA THR A 2 -3.29 -15.41 8.48
C THR A 2 -3.10 -16.34 7.29
N PRO A 3 -2.08 -16.11 6.44
CA PRO A 3 -1.81 -16.97 5.30
C PRO A 3 -1.39 -18.36 5.79
N THR A 4 -1.48 -19.34 4.90
CA THR A 4 -1.00 -20.70 5.16
C THR A 4 0.49 -20.65 5.52
N ALA A 5 0.89 -21.34 6.59
CA ALA A 5 2.28 -21.30 7.05
C ALA A 5 3.25 -21.89 6.01
N GLY A 6 4.32 -21.15 5.70
CA GLY A 6 5.38 -21.59 4.80
C GLY A 6 5.14 -21.33 3.30
N THR A 7 4.10 -20.58 2.94
CA THR A 7 3.87 -20.13 1.56
C THR A 7 4.80 -18.99 1.17
N ALA A 8 5.12 -18.88 -0.12
CA ALA A 8 5.81 -17.73 -0.66
C ALA A 8 5.01 -16.43 -0.42
N SER A 9 5.72 -15.30 -0.36
CA SER A 9 5.12 -13.98 -0.14
C SER A 9 4.07 -13.62 -1.20
N ALA A 10 4.29 -14.02 -2.45
CA ALA A 10 3.34 -13.84 -3.54
C ALA A 10 2.07 -14.69 -3.36
N ASP A 11 2.21 -15.94 -2.92
CA ASP A 11 1.09 -16.85 -2.69
C ASP A 11 0.23 -16.40 -1.51
N ALA A 12 0.85 -15.90 -0.43
CA ALA A 12 0.15 -15.35 0.72
C ALA A 12 -0.78 -14.17 0.34
N ILE A 13 -0.36 -13.34 -0.62
CA ILE A 13 -1.19 -12.27 -1.19
C ILE A 13 -2.31 -12.87 -2.06
N GLY A 14 -2.01 -13.89 -2.85
CA GLY A 14 -2.99 -14.62 -3.65
C GLY A 14 -4.10 -15.25 -2.80
N GLU A 15 -3.76 -15.85 -1.66
CA GLU A 15 -4.75 -16.38 -0.71
C GLU A 15 -5.64 -15.28 -0.12
N ALA A 16 -5.07 -14.11 0.20
CA ALA A 16 -5.85 -12.98 0.70
C ALA A 16 -6.81 -12.43 -0.36
N ILE A 17 -6.39 -12.37 -1.62
CA ILE A 17 -7.22 -12.02 -2.78
C ILE A 17 -8.38 -13.03 -2.91
N ALA A 18 -8.07 -14.33 -2.89
CA ALA A 18 -9.08 -15.38 -2.98
C ALA A 18 -10.07 -15.33 -1.80
N GLN A 19 -9.62 -14.97 -0.59
CA GLN A 19 -10.50 -14.79 0.56
C GLN A 19 -11.44 -13.59 0.40
N LEU A 20 -10.97 -12.48 -0.15
CA LEU A 20 -11.82 -11.33 -0.47
C LEU A 20 -12.88 -11.69 -1.50
N GLU A 21 -12.50 -12.43 -2.55
CA GLU A 21 -13.46 -12.93 -3.55
C GLU A 21 -14.47 -13.91 -2.92
N ALA A 22 -14.03 -14.82 -2.05
CA ALA A 22 -14.90 -15.76 -1.35
C ALA A 22 -15.90 -15.06 -0.40
N THR A 23 -15.56 -13.88 0.09
CA THR A 23 -16.45 -13.04 0.92
C THR A 23 -17.35 -12.12 0.07
N GLY A 24 -17.22 -12.16 -1.26
CA GLY A 24 -18.04 -11.41 -2.21
C GLY A 24 -17.53 -10.01 -2.53
N TRP A 25 -16.31 -9.67 -2.11
CA TRP A 25 -15.67 -8.38 -2.42
C TRP A 25 -14.79 -8.49 -3.66
N MET A 26 -14.54 -7.36 -4.33
CA MET A 26 -13.66 -7.31 -5.49
C MET A 26 -12.30 -6.70 -5.07
N PRO A 27 -11.23 -7.50 -4.93
CA PRO A 27 -9.92 -6.98 -4.54
C PRO A 27 -9.38 -6.05 -5.64
N GLY A 28 -9.22 -4.77 -5.31
CA GLY A 28 -8.86 -3.73 -6.27
C GLY A 28 -7.54 -3.03 -5.99
N ALA A 29 -6.97 -3.22 -4.79
CA ALA A 29 -5.68 -2.64 -4.43
C ALA A 29 -4.92 -3.52 -3.43
N VAL A 30 -3.63 -3.68 -3.67
CA VAL A 30 -2.67 -4.21 -2.69
C VAL A 30 -1.74 -3.08 -2.28
N VAL A 31 -1.60 -2.81 -0.99
CA VAL A 31 -0.72 -1.75 -0.45
C VAL A 31 0.39 -2.39 0.36
N MET A 32 1.64 -2.07 0.05
CA MET A 32 2.82 -2.62 0.72
C MET A 32 4.03 -1.67 0.70
N HIS A 33 5.08 -2.02 1.44
CA HIS A 33 6.34 -1.30 1.42
C HIS A 33 7.12 -1.55 0.11
N PRO A 34 7.86 -0.55 -0.45
CA PRO A 34 8.65 -0.75 -1.66
C PRO A 34 9.72 -1.85 -1.54
N ALA A 35 10.28 -2.08 -0.35
CA ALA A 35 11.28 -3.14 -0.13
C ALA A 35 10.66 -4.54 -0.26
N ASP A 36 9.50 -4.75 0.37
CA ASP A 36 8.77 -6.02 0.28
C ASP A 36 8.34 -6.31 -1.17
N TRP A 37 7.93 -5.25 -1.90
CA TRP A 37 7.60 -5.37 -3.31
C TRP A 37 8.81 -5.82 -4.13
N GLN A 38 10.00 -5.29 -3.85
CA GLN A 38 11.22 -5.71 -4.51
C GLN A 38 11.56 -7.16 -4.21
N THR A 39 11.39 -7.62 -2.96
CA THR A 39 11.59 -9.02 -2.59
C THR A 39 10.69 -9.94 -3.41
N ILE A 40 9.40 -9.61 -3.52
CA ILE A 40 8.43 -10.39 -4.32
C ILE A 40 8.80 -10.38 -5.81
N ARG A 41 9.17 -9.23 -6.39
CA ARG A 41 9.59 -9.17 -7.80
C ARG A 41 10.88 -9.93 -8.09
N SER A 42 11.77 -10.01 -7.10
CA SER A 42 13.05 -10.68 -7.23
C SER A 42 13.01 -12.17 -6.87
N GLU A 43 11.82 -12.72 -6.60
CA GLU A 43 11.65 -14.12 -6.22
C GLU A 43 12.15 -15.07 -7.31
N ARG A 44 12.89 -16.10 -6.89
CA ARG A 44 13.52 -17.08 -7.77
C ARG A 44 13.10 -18.49 -7.42
N THR A 45 12.97 -19.31 -8.46
CA THR A 45 12.81 -20.76 -8.32
C THR A 45 14.12 -21.38 -7.79
N SER A 46 14.05 -22.61 -7.31
CA SER A 46 15.25 -23.38 -6.90
C SER A 46 16.26 -23.58 -8.03
N ALA A 47 15.84 -23.43 -9.29
CA ALA A 47 16.69 -23.47 -10.48
C ALA A 47 17.37 -22.12 -10.80
N GLY A 48 17.08 -21.05 -10.04
CA GLY A 48 17.67 -19.73 -10.21
C GLY A 48 16.96 -18.84 -11.23
N GLU A 49 15.86 -19.31 -11.82
CA GLU A 49 15.03 -18.54 -12.75
C GLU A 49 14.08 -17.62 -11.97
N TYR A 50 13.75 -16.45 -12.51
CA TYR A 50 12.75 -15.57 -11.89
C TYR A 50 11.36 -16.19 -12.01
N VAL A 51 10.61 -16.17 -10.90
CA VAL A 51 9.21 -16.65 -10.88
C VAL A 51 8.33 -15.70 -11.71
N THR A 52 8.64 -14.39 -11.66
CA THR A 52 7.96 -13.38 -12.47
C THR A 52 8.84 -12.91 -13.63
N THR A 53 8.26 -12.89 -14.83
CA THR A 53 8.85 -12.27 -16.01
C THR A 53 8.34 -10.83 -16.10
N GLY A 54 9.22 -9.83 -15.96
CA GLY A 54 8.76 -8.43 -15.99
C GLY A 54 9.80 -7.36 -15.68
N TRP A 55 11.09 -7.66 -15.86
CA TRP A 55 12.14 -6.63 -15.83
C TRP A 55 12.34 -6.00 -17.22
N ASP A 56 11.96 -6.71 -18.27
CA ASP A 56 12.03 -6.32 -19.67
C ASP A 56 10.76 -5.61 -20.16
N SER A 57 9.61 -5.93 -19.58
CA SER A 57 8.32 -5.31 -19.88
C SER A 57 7.95 -4.29 -18.79
N PRO A 58 7.78 -3.00 -19.12
CA PRO A 58 7.34 -1.96 -18.19
C PRO A 58 5.83 -2.07 -17.90
N ALA A 59 5.38 -3.24 -17.45
CA ALA A 59 4.05 -3.42 -16.91
C ALA A 59 3.98 -2.72 -15.53
N GLY A 60 2.85 -2.07 -15.25
CA GLY A 60 2.59 -1.51 -13.93
C GLY A 60 2.65 -2.60 -12.85
N PRO A 61 3.04 -2.25 -11.62
CA PRO A 61 3.21 -3.23 -10.54
C PRO A 61 1.86 -3.92 -10.25
N ASN A 62 1.81 -5.23 -10.47
CA ASN A 62 0.63 -6.05 -10.26
C ASN A 62 1.00 -7.40 -9.63
N VAL A 63 0.08 -7.95 -8.84
CA VAL A 63 0.19 -9.28 -8.24
C VAL A 63 -1.15 -9.96 -8.43
N TRP A 64 -1.15 -11.14 -9.05
CA TRP A 64 -2.36 -11.93 -9.32
C TRP A 64 -3.51 -11.13 -9.98
N GLY A 65 -3.16 -10.17 -10.85
CA GLY A 65 -4.14 -9.33 -11.55
C GLY A 65 -4.63 -8.11 -10.78
N VAL A 66 -4.20 -7.92 -9.53
CA VAL A 66 -4.54 -6.74 -8.70
C VAL A 66 -3.38 -5.75 -8.71
N PRO A 67 -3.64 -4.43 -8.89
CA PRO A 67 -2.57 -3.43 -8.88
C PRO A 67 -1.96 -3.26 -7.49
N VAL A 68 -0.62 -3.15 -7.46
CA VAL A 68 0.15 -2.93 -6.24
C VAL A 68 0.50 -1.44 -6.13
N ILE A 69 0.16 -0.86 -4.99
CA ILE A 69 0.47 0.51 -4.60
C ILE A 69 1.57 0.44 -3.54
N THR A 70 2.75 0.97 -3.86
CA THR A 70 3.87 1.00 -2.92
C THR A 70 3.87 2.31 -2.13
N SER A 71 4.11 2.22 -0.82
CA SER A 71 4.19 3.39 0.06
C SER A 71 5.22 3.18 1.15
N ALA A 72 6.13 4.15 1.32
CA ALA A 72 7.11 4.16 2.41
C ALA A 72 6.48 4.36 3.80
N ALA A 73 5.18 4.73 3.86
CA ALA A 73 4.44 4.83 5.11
C ALA A 73 3.99 3.46 5.65
N MET A 74 4.03 2.40 4.83
CA MET A 74 3.74 1.04 5.26
C MET A 74 4.92 0.46 6.04
N THR A 75 4.64 -0.25 7.13
CA THR A 75 5.66 -1.02 7.85
C THR A 75 6.11 -2.20 7.00
N GLU A 76 7.40 -2.49 7.00
CA GLU A 76 7.97 -3.68 6.35
C GLU A 76 7.33 -4.96 6.87
N GLY A 77 7.08 -5.91 5.97
CA GLY A 77 6.39 -7.17 6.25
C GLY A 77 4.88 -7.03 6.46
N LYS A 78 4.28 -5.84 6.32
CA LYS A 78 2.82 -5.66 6.40
C LYS A 78 2.24 -5.32 5.04
N VAL A 79 1.25 -6.12 4.63
CA VAL A 79 0.53 -5.93 3.38
C VAL A 79 -0.96 -5.78 3.66
N ILE A 80 -1.59 -4.85 2.94
CA ILE A 80 -3.05 -4.65 2.99
C ILE A 80 -3.62 -4.98 1.61
N VAL A 81 -4.59 -5.88 1.56
CA VAL A 81 -5.41 -6.13 0.37
C VAL A 81 -6.79 -5.55 0.65
N MET A 82 -7.30 -4.71 -0.24
CA MET A 82 -8.58 -4.06 -0.03
C MET A 82 -9.41 -3.92 -1.31
N ASP A 83 -10.72 -3.84 -1.12
CA ASP A 83 -11.63 -3.30 -2.12
C ASP A 83 -11.71 -1.75 -1.96
N PRO A 84 -11.18 -0.98 -2.93
CA PRO A 84 -11.21 0.48 -2.87
C PRO A 84 -12.64 1.04 -2.93
N ALA A 85 -13.64 0.31 -3.43
CA ALA A 85 -15.03 0.79 -3.47
C ALA A 85 -15.65 0.88 -2.06
N GLN A 86 -15.12 0.14 -1.08
CA GLN A 86 -15.61 0.13 0.30
C GLN A 86 -14.83 1.09 1.22
N THR A 87 -13.81 1.76 0.70
CA THR A 87 -12.96 2.69 1.45
C THR A 87 -13.14 4.08 0.88
N VAL A 88 -13.72 4.98 1.66
CA VAL A 88 -14.03 6.34 1.23
C VAL A 88 -13.27 7.36 2.06
N MET A 89 -12.59 8.28 1.37
CA MET A 89 -11.99 9.45 2.01
C MET A 89 -13.05 10.56 2.10
N LEU A 90 -13.43 10.92 3.32
CA LEU A 90 -14.37 11.99 3.60
C LEU A 90 -13.59 13.28 3.86
N ASP A 91 -13.60 14.19 2.88
CA ASP A 91 -12.98 15.50 3.03
C ASP A 91 -13.93 16.49 3.73
N ARG A 92 -13.50 17.09 4.84
CA ARG A 92 -14.20 18.17 5.54
C ARG A 92 -13.65 19.54 5.11
N MET A 93 -12.35 19.61 4.81
CA MET A 93 -11.66 20.82 4.41
C MET A 93 -10.50 20.42 3.50
N SER A 94 -10.64 20.79 2.23
CA SER A 94 -9.61 20.58 1.21
C SER A 94 -8.30 21.27 1.59
N ALA A 95 -7.20 20.85 0.98
CA ALA A 95 -5.87 21.37 1.30
C ALA A 95 -5.81 22.90 1.08
N VAL A 96 -5.56 23.65 2.15
CA VAL A 96 -5.39 25.11 2.10
C VAL A 96 -3.96 25.47 2.46
N PHE A 97 -3.33 26.26 1.60
CA PHE A 97 -2.02 26.84 1.83
C PHE A 97 -2.16 28.27 2.33
N GLN A 98 -1.44 28.60 3.39
CA GLN A 98 -1.38 29.94 3.96
C GLN A 98 0.08 30.34 4.15
N PHE A 99 0.38 31.55 3.68
CA PHE A 99 1.70 32.15 3.80
C PHE A 99 1.59 33.37 4.70
N GLY A 100 2.56 33.54 5.60
CA GLY A 100 2.56 34.68 6.51
C GLY A 100 3.84 34.81 7.30
N TYR A 101 4.03 36.00 7.87
CA TYR A 101 5.03 36.24 8.89
C TYR A 101 4.45 35.90 10.26
N SER A 102 5.15 35.08 11.03
CA SER A 102 4.79 34.73 12.41
C SER A 102 5.94 35.04 13.36
N GLY A 103 5.65 35.58 14.54
CA GLY A 103 6.67 35.96 15.53
C GLY A 103 7.65 37.00 14.97
N ASP A 104 8.95 36.76 15.14
CA ASP A 104 10.01 37.64 14.65
C ASP A 104 10.31 37.48 13.14
N GLY A 105 9.52 36.68 12.42
CA GLY A 105 9.72 36.40 10.99
C GLY A 105 9.77 37.67 10.12
N PHE A 106 9.11 38.75 10.53
CA PHE A 106 9.22 40.02 9.82
C PHE A 106 10.59 40.71 10.03
N GLN A 107 11.17 40.59 11.22
CA GLN A 107 12.49 41.14 11.54
C GLN A 107 13.63 40.31 10.94
N THR A 108 13.45 38.99 10.88
CA THR A 108 14.43 38.06 10.29
C THR A 108 14.19 37.77 8.81
N ASN A 109 13.22 38.45 8.19
CA ASN A 109 12.82 38.29 6.79
C ASN A 109 12.52 36.82 6.40
N THR A 110 11.90 36.06 7.31
CA THR A 110 11.52 34.66 7.13
C THR A 110 10.01 34.54 6.94
N LEU A 111 9.59 33.95 5.81
CA LEU A 111 8.19 33.67 5.50
C LEU A 111 7.82 32.23 5.85
N GLY A 112 6.79 32.04 6.67
CA GLY A 112 6.24 30.72 6.99
C GLY A 112 5.20 30.29 5.96
N CYS A 113 5.24 29.02 5.58
CA CYS A 113 4.18 28.36 4.82
C CYS A 113 3.53 27.28 5.69
N ARG A 114 2.20 27.29 5.78
CA ARG A 114 1.41 26.27 6.43
C ARG A 114 0.43 25.67 5.42
N SER A 115 0.38 24.34 5.37
CA SER A 115 -0.65 23.59 4.65
C SER A 115 -1.48 22.80 5.65
N GLU A 116 -2.80 22.94 5.58
CA GLU A 116 -3.74 22.18 6.42
C GLU A 116 -4.76 21.45 5.53
N LEU A 117 -5.09 20.22 5.92
CA LEU A 117 -6.17 19.41 5.34
C LEU A 117 -6.91 18.71 6.49
N ARG A 118 -8.23 18.61 6.39
CA ARG A 118 -9.04 17.85 7.37
C ARG A 118 -9.88 16.83 6.62
N ALA A 119 -9.43 15.59 6.64
CA ALA A 119 -10.18 14.47 6.11
C ALA A 119 -10.24 13.33 7.12
N GLY A 120 -11.26 12.48 6.97
CA GLY A 120 -11.39 11.20 7.67
C GLY A 120 -11.42 10.06 6.67
N LEU A 121 -10.92 8.91 7.07
CA LEU A 121 -11.04 7.67 6.30
C LEU A 121 -12.21 6.86 6.86
N ALA A 122 -13.18 6.53 6.02
CA ALA A 122 -14.30 5.66 6.38
C ALA A 122 -14.18 4.33 5.66
N VAL A 123 -14.22 3.24 6.43
CA VAL A 123 -14.30 1.86 5.91
C VAL A 123 -15.74 1.40 6.09
N MET A 124 -16.48 1.30 4.98
CA MET A 124 -17.91 0.96 4.99
C MET A 124 -18.14 -0.50 5.38
N ALA A 125 -17.25 -1.39 4.93
CA ALA A 125 -17.27 -2.80 5.24
C ALA A 125 -15.91 -3.25 5.77
N PRO A 126 -15.77 -3.54 7.08
CA PRO A 126 -14.49 -3.98 7.66
C PRO A 126 -13.96 -5.27 7.03
N THR A 127 -14.84 -6.13 6.50
CA THR A 127 -14.48 -7.37 5.82
C THR A 127 -13.84 -7.17 4.45
N ALA A 128 -13.95 -5.96 3.87
CA ALA A 128 -13.40 -5.63 2.57
C ALA A 128 -11.91 -5.24 2.63
N VAL A 129 -11.32 -5.21 3.83
CA VAL A 129 -9.92 -4.88 4.07
C VAL A 129 -9.28 -6.00 4.86
N LEU A 130 -8.28 -6.66 4.27
CA LEU A 130 -7.49 -7.69 4.93
C LEU A 130 -6.05 -7.21 5.08
N SER A 131 -5.58 -7.20 6.33
CA SER A 131 -4.15 -7.13 6.62
C SER A 131 -3.56 -8.53 6.72
N LEU A 132 -2.36 -8.70 6.19
CA LEU A 132 -1.56 -9.91 6.31
C LEU A 132 -0.10 -9.54 6.59
N ASP A 133 0.58 -10.44 7.30
CA ASP A 133 2.00 -10.33 7.57
C ASP A 133 2.77 -11.23 6.60
N VAL A 134 3.74 -10.64 5.90
CA VAL A 134 4.69 -11.30 5.01
C VAL A 134 6.05 -11.32 5.72
N PRO A 135 6.87 -12.39 5.58
CA PRO A 135 8.24 -12.35 6.06
C PRO A 135 8.94 -11.08 5.53
N PRO A 136 9.54 -10.27 6.42
CA PRO A 136 10.13 -9.00 6.02
C PRO A 136 11.28 -9.26 5.03
N ALA A 137 11.51 -8.28 4.16
CA ALA A 137 12.69 -8.29 3.30
C ALA A 137 13.96 -8.54 4.14
N ALA A 138 14.76 -9.54 3.75
CA ALA A 138 16.04 -9.80 4.41
C ALA A 138 16.94 -8.57 4.23
N ALA A 139 17.44 -8.01 5.34
CA ALA A 139 18.35 -6.87 5.38
C ALA A 139 19.72 -7.19 4.77
#